data_AF-A0A1E4T8R9-F1
#
_entry.id   AF-A0A1E4T8R9-F1
#
_cell.length_a   1.000
_cell.length_b   1.000
_cell.length_c   1.000
_cell.angle_alpha   90.00
_cell.angle_beta   90.00
_cell.angle_gamma   90.00
#
_symmetry.space_group_name_H-M   'P 1'
#
loop_
_entity.id
_entity.type
_entity.pdbx_description
1 polymer ?
#
loop_
_entity_poly.entity_id
_entity_poly.type
_entity_poly.pdbx_seq_one_letter_code
_entity_poly.pdbx_strand_id
1 'polypeptide(L)'
;MKRSKILPELPLETDPSVDLNELSDYIIQGVSDLFKNDHGKNLVDYEANSLNLLDLNELKNIIYQTLLCDKSHQNSNILWIEFFNGYIDHVTISKISQFPQIYSYLVETINSFFKIINLDVIYVNEGTKESFNKMLNNFILLSVLNSSQDLLLMNLRTITISLKHKSPKVLSYAQIVTIEQLFGAQRFSDIAELYDVNKIEQFTEIDPTSLQKSKIFSFYFDLIRSMINIGRYQDSYQLFQILFKLPITIENKTLMENLMTVYSINLILIGNTQKRRDTNIMKFGASLEARYLTIFQSFQTLDFTKFLRLVYSPYHKAVSTNTKFIGLDPSIFIVLMSTLRLAKLKGIIAAFSRVRLSDITEFDPIVTHADVIHELDLEFPDTETFLSQNGYLISGNGEIHTPSEAKADCNHQLLTNLQLVNCSQNLDGLLIKAETMVKHNELQALKIEQQQHQQQQHSVLQQSIQEQKLRHQLLMQQHQQDQRL
;
A
#
# COMPACT_ATOMS: atom_id res chain seq x y z
N MET A 1 -7.15 45.94 -39.22
CA MET A 1 -6.93 44.72 -38.42
C MET A 1 -6.64 43.56 -39.37
N LYS A 2 -5.37 43.15 -39.49
CA LYS A 2 -4.96 41.97 -40.27
C LYS A 2 -4.84 40.79 -39.29
N ARG A 3 -5.57 39.70 -39.54
CA ARG A 3 -5.40 38.41 -38.83
C ARG A 3 -4.01 37.87 -39.20
N SER A 4 -3.12 37.69 -38.23
CA SER A 4 -1.83 37.03 -38.48
C SER A 4 -2.03 35.51 -38.31
N LYS A 5 -1.56 34.74 -39.30
CA LYS A 5 -1.54 33.27 -39.28
C LYS A 5 -0.30 32.87 -38.48
N ILE A 6 -0.49 32.32 -37.28
CA ILE A 6 0.60 32.04 -36.31
C ILE A 6 1.01 30.55 -36.34
N LEU A 7 0.32 29.69 -37.07
CA LEU A 7 0.66 28.27 -37.23
C LEU A 7 0.88 27.94 -38.72
N PRO A 8 1.85 27.08 -39.06
CA PRO A 8 1.85 26.44 -40.37
C PRO A 8 0.50 25.71 -40.53
N GLU A 9 -0.15 25.88 -41.67
CA GLU A 9 -1.38 25.16 -41.98
C GLU A 9 -1.05 23.67 -41.96
N LEU A 10 -1.60 22.95 -40.97
CA LEU A 10 -1.61 21.49 -40.98
C LEU A 10 -2.15 21.04 -42.35
N PRO A 11 -1.56 20.01 -42.98
CA PRO A 11 -2.15 19.44 -44.18
C PRO A 11 -3.57 19.00 -43.81
N LEU A 12 -4.53 19.75 -44.34
CA LEU A 12 -5.94 19.42 -44.31
C LEU A 12 -6.05 18.10 -45.07
N GLU A 13 -6.41 17.04 -44.34
CA GLU A 13 -6.39 15.62 -44.73
C GLU A 13 -5.10 14.89 -44.32
N THR A 14 -5.01 14.50 -43.04
CA THR A 14 -4.08 13.43 -42.65
C THR A 14 -4.65 12.10 -43.10
N ASP A 15 -4.08 11.59 -44.19
CA ASP A 15 -4.13 10.18 -44.58
C ASP A 15 -3.84 9.31 -43.33
N PRO A 16 -4.63 8.28 -43.01
CA PRO A 16 -4.40 7.40 -41.85
C PRO A 16 -3.06 6.64 -41.86
N SER A 17 -2.21 6.87 -42.86
CA SER A 17 -0.85 6.33 -42.98
C SER A 17 0.27 7.24 -42.43
N VAL A 18 -0.04 8.42 -41.88
CA VAL A 18 0.99 9.34 -41.37
C VAL A 18 1.68 8.73 -40.14
N ASP A 19 3.00 8.60 -40.22
CA ASP A 19 3.85 8.09 -39.14
C ASP A 19 3.78 9.05 -37.93
N LEU A 20 3.32 8.54 -36.78
CA LEU A 20 3.19 9.31 -35.54
C LEU A 20 4.55 9.89 -35.07
N ASN A 21 5.67 9.28 -35.48
CA ASN A 21 7.01 9.81 -35.19
C ASN A 21 7.31 11.06 -36.04
N GLU A 22 6.96 11.06 -37.33
CA GLU A 22 7.11 12.26 -38.18
C GLU A 22 6.18 13.39 -37.73
N LEU A 23 4.98 13.08 -37.25
CA LEU A 23 4.08 14.07 -36.68
C LEU A 23 4.64 14.67 -35.39
N SER A 24 5.21 13.83 -34.51
CA SER A 24 5.89 14.26 -33.28
C SER A 24 7.08 15.18 -33.59
N ASP A 25 7.94 14.80 -34.55
CA ASP A 25 9.08 15.62 -34.96
C ASP A 25 8.64 16.93 -35.63
N TYR A 26 7.58 16.92 -36.43
CA TYR A 26 7.00 18.12 -37.03
C TYR A 26 6.40 19.06 -35.98
N ILE A 27 5.82 18.52 -34.91
CA ILE A 27 5.28 19.30 -33.78
C ILE A 27 6.41 19.86 -32.92
N ILE A 28 7.41 19.05 -32.58
CA ILE A 28 8.61 19.49 -31.84
C ILE A 28 9.32 20.59 -32.64
N GLN A 29 9.44 20.42 -33.94
CA GLN A 29 10.00 21.41 -34.85
C GLN A 29 9.11 22.65 -34.94
N GLY A 30 7.79 22.52 -35.04
CA GLY A 30 6.84 23.64 -35.08
C GLY A 30 6.80 24.45 -33.80
N VAL A 31 6.92 23.81 -32.63
CA VAL A 31 7.10 24.47 -31.33
C VAL A 31 8.48 25.12 -31.26
N SER A 32 9.54 24.42 -31.69
CA SER A 32 10.90 24.99 -31.79
C SER A 32 10.95 26.21 -32.73
N ASP A 33 10.18 26.17 -33.82
CA ASP A 33 10.11 27.21 -34.85
C ASP A 33 9.21 28.38 -34.41
N LEU A 34 8.21 28.14 -33.56
CA LEU A 34 7.49 29.18 -32.80
C LEU A 34 8.45 30.01 -31.93
N PHE A 35 9.52 29.40 -31.43
CA PHE A 35 10.59 30.07 -30.70
C PHE A 35 11.74 30.58 -31.59
N LYS A 36 11.76 30.28 -32.90
CA LYS A 36 12.85 30.67 -33.82
C LYS A 36 12.45 31.64 -34.94
N ASN A 37 11.18 31.69 -35.36
CA ASN A 37 10.75 32.50 -36.51
C ASN A 37 10.43 33.95 -36.14
N ASP A 38 10.64 34.85 -37.12
CA ASP A 38 10.82 36.31 -37.05
C ASP A 38 9.80 37.19 -36.26
N HIS A 39 8.79 36.61 -35.60
CA HIS A 39 8.08 37.28 -34.51
C HIS A 39 8.78 37.13 -33.14
N GLY A 40 9.62 36.10 -33.00
CA GLY A 40 10.65 36.00 -31.97
C GLY A 40 11.84 36.93 -32.22
N LYS A 41 12.02 37.49 -33.43
CA LYS A 41 13.10 38.48 -33.66
C LYS A 41 12.87 39.83 -32.98
N ASN A 42 11.63 40.21 -32.69
CA ASN A 42 11.36 41.36 -31.81
C ASN A 42 11.54 41.01 -30.31
N LEU A 43 11.90 39.76 -29.99
CA LEU A 43 12.31 39.28 -28.66
C LEU A 43 13.83 39.00 -28.58
N VAL A 44 14.59 39.09 -29.69
CA VAL A 44 16.00 38.66 -29.78
C VAL A 44 17.01 39.83 -29.71
N ASP A 45 16.57 41.08 -29.79
CA ASP A 45 17.44 42.25 -29.54
C ASP A 45 17.41 42.75 -28.08
N TYR A 46 17.27 41.82 -27.12
CA TYR A 46 17.62 42.06 -25.71
C TYR A 46 18.73 41.09 -25.30
N GLU A 47 19.94 41.51 -25.65
CA GLU A 47 21.26 41.05 -25.20
C GLU A 47 21.26 39.98 -24.08
N ALA A 48 21.73 38.79 -24.43
CA ALA A 48 22.57 37.90 -23.62
C ALA A 48 22.11 37.44 -22.21
N ASN A 49 20.89 37.72 -21.74
CA ASN A 49 20.50 37.35 -20.35
C ASN A 49 19.00 37.04 -20.09
N SER A 50 18.15 36.72 -21.08
CA SER A 50 16.69 36.60 -20.84
C SER A 50 16.03 35.31 -21.36
N LEU A 51 15.87 34.32 -20.46
CA LEU A 51 14.83 33.28 -20.48
C LEU A 51 13.44 33.96 -20.39
N ASN A 52 12.82 34.40 -21.47
CA ASN A 52 11.56 35.17 -21.37
C ASN A 52 10.35 34.25 -21.11
N LEU A 53 9.68 34.44 -19.97
CA LEU A 53 8.34 33.87 -19.74
C LEU A 53 7.38 34.49 -20.75
N LEU A 54 6.52 33.68 -21.37
CA LEU A 54 5.36 34.19 -22.11
C LEU A 54 4.49 35.06 -21.19
N ASP A 55 3.95 36.16 -21.70
CA ASP A 55 2.92 36.91 -20.97
C ASP A 55 1.70 36.01 -20.72
N LEU A 56 0.98 36.25 -19.63
CA LEU A 56 -0.19 35.45 -19.26
C LEU A 56 -1.25 35.44 -20.38
N ASN A 57 -1.42 36.55 -21.10
CA ASN A 57 -2.40 36.62 -22.20
C ASN A 57 -1.93 35.86 -23.43
N GLU A 58 -0.63 35.85 -23.72
CA GLU A 58 -0.04 35.05 -24.80
C GLU A 58 -0.18 33.55 -24.49
N LEU A 59 0.14 33.15 -23.26
CA LEU A 59 -0.03 31.79 -22.78
C LEU A 59 -1.51 31.36 -22.86
N LYS A 60 -2.44 32.21 -22.40
CA LYS A 60 -3.89 31.97 -22.52
C LYS A 60 -4.33 31.82 -23.97
N ASN A 61 -3.84 32.68 -24.87
CA ASN A 61 -4.20 32.64 -26.29
C ASN A 61 -3.67 31.39 -26.98
N ILE A 62 -2.42 31.00 -26.73
CA ILE A 62 -1.84 29.77 -27.29
C ILE A 62 -2.66 28.57 -26.83
N ILE A 63 -2.89 28.46 -25.51
CA ILE A 63 -3.69 27.41 -24.90
C ILE A 63 -5.11 27.37 -25.47
N TYR A 64 -5.78 28.52 -25.65
CA TYR A 64 -7.11 28.60 -26.24
C TYR A 64 -7.13 28.12 -27.69
N GLN A 65 -6.15 28.52 -28.50
CA GLN A 65 -6.04 28.12 -29.90
C GLN A 65 -5.74 26.63 -30.07
N THR A 66 -4.97 26.02 -29.16
CA THR A 66 -4.71 24.58 -29.14
C THR A 66 -5.79 23.74 -28.42
N LEU A 67 -6.62 24.30 -27.53
CA LEU A 67 -7.71 23.58 -26.82
C LEU A 67 -9.02 23.50 -27.59
N LEU A 68 -9.48 24.60 -28.19
CA LEU A 68 -10.90 24.75 -28.55
C LEU A 68 -11.18 24.64 -30.05
N CYS A 69 -10.13 24.61 -30.89
CA CYS A 69 -10.28 24.58 -32.34
C CYS A 69 -10.13 23.19 -32.95
N ASP A 70 -9.59 22.19 -32.23
CA ASP A 70 -9.40 20.85 -32.78
C ASP A 70 -10.53 19.89 -32.36
N LYS A 71 -11.37 19.53 -33.33
CA LYS A 71 -12.49 18.60 -33.16
C LYS A 71 -12.04 17.13 -33.17
N SER A 72 -10.77 16.85 -33.47
CA SER A 72 -10.20 15.51 -33.42
C SER A 72 -9.51 15.28 -32.07
N HIS A 73 -10.26 14.74 -31.10
CA HIS A 73 -9.80 14.57 -29.72
C HIS A 73 -8.54 13.70 -29.51
N GLN A 74 -7.99 13.07 -30.56
CA GLN A 74 -6.81 12.21 -30.45
C GLN A 74 -5.50 13.01 -30.58
N ASN A 75 -5.32 13.79 -31.65
CA ASN A 75 -4.10 14.58 -31.87
C ASN A 75 -3.91 15.68 -30.82
N SER A 76 -5.01 16.19 -30.26
CA SER A 76 -4.95 17.19 -29.19
C SER A 76 -4.23 16.67 -27.94
N ASN A 77 -4.40 15.41 -27.51
CA ASN A 77 -3.75 14.94 -26.28
C ASN A 77 -2.22 14.93 -26.38
N ILE A 78 -1.67 14.53 -27.54
CA ILE A 78 -0.23 14.47 -27.79
C ILE A 78 0.36 15.88 -27.86
N LEU A 79 -0.26 16.75 -28.67
CA LEU A 79 0.12 18.17 -28.79
C LEU A 79 0.18 18.87 -27.43
N TRP A 80 -0.77 18.55 -26.55
CA TRP A 80 -0.87 19.11 -25.22
C TRP A 80 0.28 18.68 -24.31
N ILE A 81 0.60 17.38 -24.31
CA ILE A 81 1.72 16.83 -23.54
C ILE A 81 3.05 17.46 -23.99
N GLU A 82 3.28 17.52 -25.31
CA GLU A 82 4.50 18.10 -25.88
C GLU A 82 4.63 19.59 -25.61
N PHE A 83 3.54 20.35 -25.76
CA PHE A 83 3.52 21.77 -25.44
C PHE A 83 3.91 22.02 -23.98
N PHE A 84 3.32 21.29 -23.04
CA PHE A 84 3.62 21.47 -21.62
C PHE A 84 5.06 21.13 -21.28
N ASN A 85 5.56 20.01 -21.79
CA ASN A 85 6.95 19.62 -21.58
C ASN A 85 7.91 20.66 -22.18
N GLY A 86 7.68 21.07 -23.42
CA GLY A 86 8.51 22.09 -24.09
C GLY A 86 8.50 23.42 -23.35
N TYR A 87 7.33 23.88 -22.88
CA TYR A 87 7.23 25.13 -22.12
C TYR A 87 7.96 25.06 -20.78
N ILE A 88 7.81 23.96 -20.04
CA ILE A 88 8.46 23.77 -18.73
C ILE A 88 9.98 23.62 -18.89
N ASP A 89 10.44 22.89 -19.89
CA ASP A 89 11.87 22.76 -20.18
C ASP A 89 12.49 24.11 -20.59
N HIS A 90 11.76 24.90 -21.39
CA HIS A 90 12.24 26.19 -21.87
C HIS A 90 12.31 27.25 -20.76
N VAL A 91 11.28 27.35 -19.92
CA VAL A 91 11.22 28.39 -18.88
C VAL A 91 11.88 27.94 -17.57
N THR A 92 11.91 26.63 -17.30
CA THR A 92 12.27 25.97 -16.05
C THR A 92 11.29 26.23 -14.90
N ILE A 93 11.03 25.20 -14.08
CA ILE A 93 10.09 25.24 -12.95
C ILE A 93 10.48 26.30 -11.92
N SER A 94 11.77 26.45 -11.64
CA SER A 94 12.29 27.44 -10.69
C SER A 94 11.93 28.87 -11.10
N LYS A 95 11.99 29.18 -12.40
CA LYS A 95 11.61 30.49 -12.91
C LYS A 95 10.10 30.68 -12.94
N ILE A 96 9.33 29.68 -13.37
CA ILE A 96 7.85 29.74 -13.37
C ILE A 96 7.32 30.03 -11.95
N SER A 97 7.92 29.42 -10.92
CA SER A 97 7.52 29.62 -9.52
C SER A 97 7.63 31.07 -9.02
N GLN A 98 8.42 31.91 -9.69
CA GLN A 98 8.57 33.34 -9.37
C GLN A 98 7.40 34.19 -9.92
N PHE A 99 6.50 33.62 -10.73
CA PHE A 99 5.37 34.30 -11.36
C PHE A 99 4.04 33.64 -10.98
N PRO A 100 3.44 33.98 -9.82
CA PRO A 100 2.29 33.25 -9.25
C PRO A 100 1.08 33.13 -10.17
N GLN A 101 0.82 34.13 -11.02
CA GLN A 101 -0.33 34.12 -11.92
C GLN A 101 -0.16 33.12 -13.08
N ILE A 102 1.03 33.06 -13.67
CA ILE A 102 1.34 32.12 -14.76
C ILE A 102 1.40 30.71 -14.19
N TYR A 103 2.04 30.55 -13.05
CA TYR A 103 2.07 29.30 -12.32
C TYR A 103 0.65 28.77 -12.02
N SER A 104 -0.22 29.60 -11.43
CA SER A 104 -1.58 29.17 -11.05
C SER A 104 -2.39 28.78 -12.28
N TYR A 105 -2.28 29.56 -13.36
CA TYR A 105 -2.94 29.27 -14.63
C TYR A 105 -2.47 27.95 -15.24
N LEU A 106 -1.16 27.65 -15.21
CA LEU A 106 -0.62 26.38 -15.70
C LEU A 106 -1.14 25.20 -14.89
N VAL A 107 -1.15 25.31 -13.56
CA VAL A 107 -1.69 24.26 -12.68
C VAL A 107 -3.18 24.02 -13.00
N GLU A 108 -4.00 25.07 -13.05
CA GLU A 108 -5.43 24.97 -13.41
C GLU A 108 -5.65 24.36 -14.79
N THR A 109 -4.81 24.71 -15.76
CA THR A 109 -4.91 24.19 -17.13
C THR A 109 -4.55 22.70 -17.17
N ILE A 110 -3.44 22.30 -16.54
CA ILE A 110 -3.04 20.89 -16.44
C ILE A 110 -4.10 20.06 -15.70
N ASN A 111 -4.68 20.60 -14.62
CA ASN A 111 -5.78 19.95 -13.91
C ASN A 111 -7.01 19.74 -14.80
N SER A 112 -7.35 20.74 -15.60
CA SER A 112 -8.48 20.67 -16.53
C SER A 112 -8.21 19.64 -17.62
N PHE A 113 -6.96 19.57 -18.11
CA PHE A 113 -6.52 18.56 -19.07
C PHE A 113 -6.67 17.14 -18.52
N PHE A 114 -6.23 16.85 -17.29
CA PHE A 114 -6.38 15.51 -16.70
C PHE A 114 -7.82 15.03 -16.55
N LYS A 115 -8.81 15.93 -16.51
CA LYS A 115 -10.23 15.55 -16.48
C LYS A 115 -10.76 15.07 -17.82
N ILE A 116 -10.15 15.48 -18.92
CA ILE A 116 -10.61 15.19 -20.29
C ILE A 116 -9.63 14.34 -21.09
N ILE A 117 -8.50 13.95 -20.48
CA ILE A 117 -7.41 13.25 -21.13
C ILE A 117 -7.86 11.87 -21.65
N ASN A 118 -7.55 11.57 -22.90
CA ASN A 118 -7.79 10.24 -23.44
C ASN A 118 -6.54 9.35 -23.30
N LEU A 119 -6.51 8.57 -22.22
CA LEU A 119 -5.41 7.64 -21.94
C LEU A 119 -5.28 6.53 -23.00
N ASP A 120 -6.31 6.22 -23.80
CA ASP A 120 -6.16 5.20 -24.85
C ASP A 120 -5.16 5.67 -25.90
N VAL A 121 -5.24 6.95 -26.27
CA VAL A 121 -4.34 7.60 -27.25
C VAL A 121 -2.91 7.66 -26.72
N ILE A 122 -2.76 7.99 -25.43
CA ILE A 122 -1.44 8.14 -24.81
C ILE A 122 -0.73 6.80 -24.73
N TYR A 123 -1.47 5.74 -24.42
CA TYR A 123 -0.89 4.42 -24.23
C TYR A 123 -0.81 3.58 -25.52
N VAL A 124 -1.05 4.16 -26.71
CA VAL A 124 -0.89 3.45 -28.00
C VAL A 124 0.57 3.21 -28.37
N ASN A 125 1.44 4.22 -28.24
CA ASN A 125 2.85 4.14 -28.63
C ASN A 125 3.78 4.41 -27.43
N GLU A 126 5.06 4.08 -27.53
CA GLU A 126 6.02 4.28 -26.42
C GLU A 126 6.44 5.75 -26.24
N GLY A 127 6.64 6.51 -27.33
CA GLY A 127 7.11 7.90 -27.26
C GLY A 127 6.13 8.83 -26.53
N THR A 128 4.83 8.73 -26.84
CA THR A 128 3.77 9.50 -26.18
C THR A 128 3.61 9.11 -24.71
N LYS A 129 3.80 7.83 -24.35
CA LYS A 129 3.85 7.41 -22.93
C LYS A 129 5.00 8.07 -22.19
N GLU A 130 6.19 8.10 -22.78
CA GLU A 130 7.37 8.71 -22.16
C GLU A 130 7.16 10.22 -21.95
N SER A 131 6.66 10.92 -22.97
CA SER A 131 6.32 12.34 -22.86
C SER A 131 5.23 12.58 -21.81
N PHE A 132 4.23 11.71 -21.71
CA PHE A 132 3.21 11.80 -20.67
C PHE A 132 3.81 11.62 -19.27
N ASN A 133 4.70 10.64 -19.08
CA ASN A 133 5.39 10.40 -17.82
C ASN A 133 6.28 11.60 -17.43
N LYS A 134 6.94 12.24 -18.41
CA LYS A 134 7.67 13.49 -18.20
C LYS A 134 6.76 14.64 -17.76
N MET A 135 5.60 14.78 -18.40
CA MET A 135 4.60 15.79 -18.03
C MET A 135 4.09 15.57 -16.60
N LEU A 136 3.84 14.32 -16.20
CA LEU A 136 3.46 13.97 -14.84
C LEU A 136 4.52 14.41 -13.81
N ASN A 137 5.80 14.14 -14.07
CA ASN A 137 6.89 14.56 -13.19
C ASN A 137 6.98 16.08 -13.06
N ASN A 138 6.89 16.78 -14.19
CA ASN A 138 6.87 18.24 -14.23
C ASN A 138 5.69 18.80 -13.42
N PHE A 139 4.51 18.19 -13.54
CA PHE A 139 3.33 18.60 -12.79
C PHE A 139 3.46 18.35 -11.27
N ILE A 140 4.09 17.26 -10.85
CA ILE A 140 4.39 16.97 -9.44
C ILE A 140 5.33 18.03 -8.87
N LEU A 141 6.43 18.31 -9.57
CA LEU A 141 7.40 19.32 -9.18
C LEU A 141 6.77 20.71 -9.07
N LEU A 142 5.92 21.08 -10.05
CA LEU A 142 5.13 22.29 -9.95
C LEU A 142 4.28 22.26 -8.68
N SER A 143 3.45 21.25 -8.49
CA SER A 143 2.44 21.19 -7.41
C SER A 143 3.03 21.22 -5.98
N VAL A 144 4.23 20.66 -5.78
CA VAL A 144 4.94 20.73 -4.48
C VAL A 144 5.25 22.17 -4.08
N LEU A 145 5.50 23.07 -5.05
CA LEU A 145 5.90 24.46 -4.77
C LEU A 145 4.75 25.38 -4.32
N ASN A 146 3.48 25.01 -4.53
CA ASN A 146 2.32 25.88 -4.25
C ASN A 146 1.37 25.33 -3.17
N SER A 147 1.81 24.37 -2.36
CA SER A 147 0.95 23.71 -1.37
C SER A 147 -0.37 23.16 -1.98
N SER A 148 -0.39 22.87 -3.30
CA SER A 148 -1.56 22.40 -4.05
C SER A 148 -1.65 20.87 -4.02
N GLN A 149 -1.22 20.28 -2.91
CA GLN A 149 -0.96 18.85 -2.79
C GLN A 149 -2.24 18.03 -2.96
N ASP A 150 -3.37 18.46 -2.39
CA ASP A 150 -4.64 17.74 -2.52
C ASP A 150 -5.12 17.64 -3.97
N LEU A 151 -4.90 18.70 -4.76
CA LEU A 151 -5.31 18.76 -6.16
C LEU A 151 -4.44 17.85 -7.04
N LEU A 152 -3.13 17.83 -6.79
CA LEU A 152 -2.20 16.86 -7.38
C LEU A 152 -2.66 15.42 -7.10
N LEU A 153 -2.90 15.11 -5.83
CA LEU A 153 -3.30 13.76 -5.40
C LEU A 153 -4.63 13.34 -6.02
N MET A 154 -5.60 14.24 -6.13
CA MET A 154 -6.89 13.97 -6.78
C MET A 154 -6.73 13.60 -8.26
N ASN A 155 -5.89 14.32 -9.00
CA ASN A 155 -5.65 14.01 -10.42
C ASN A 155 -4.89 12.69 -10.59
N LEU A 156 -3.84 12.46 -9.81
CA LEU A 156 -3.08 11.21 -9.83
C LEU A 156 -3.98 10.00 -9.52
N ARG A 157 -4.88 10.13 -8.53
CA ARG A 157 -5.92 9.12 -8.24
C ARG A 157 -6.83 8.88 -9.46
N THR A 158 -7.31 9.94 -10.10
CA THR A 158 -8.21 9.85 -11.27
C THR A 158 -7.55 9.15 -12.45
N ILE A 159 -6.29 9.49 -12.75
CA ILE A 159 -5.48 8.84 -13.79
C ILE A 159 -5.28 7.36 -13.45
N THR A 160 -4.88 7.06 -12.22
CA THR A 160 -4.67 5.69 -11.75
C THR A 160 -5.94 4.84 -11.86
N ILE A 161 -7.09 5.36 -11.43
CA ILE A 161 -8.38 4.65 -11.54
C ILE A 161 -8.68 4.35 -13.02
N SER A 162 -8.51 5.35 -13.89
CA SER A 162 -8.76 5.20 -15.33
C SER A 162 -7.85 4.15 -15.97
N LEU A 163 -6.55 4.13 -15.60
CA LEU A 163 -5.60 3.12 -16.07
C LEU A 163 -5.93 1.72 -15.56
N LYS A 164 -6.32 1.58 -14.29
CA LYS A 164 -6.72 0.30 -13.71
C LYS A 164 -7.93 -0.31 -14.42
N HIS A 165 -8.87 0.50 -14.89
CA HIS A 165 -10.02 0.01 -15.63
C HIS A 165 -9.66 -0.45 -17.05
N LYS A 166 -8.73 0.25 -17.70
CA LYS A 166 -8.35 0.00 -19.10
C LYS A 166 -7.33 -1.14 -19.23
N SER A 167 -6.31 -1.13 -18.39
CA SER A 167 -5.19 -2.08 -18.41
C SER A 167 -4.96 -2.66 -17.01
N PRO A 168 -5.91 -3.45 -16.48
CA PRO A 168 -5.84 -3.98 -15.11
C PRO A 168 -4.62 -4.89 -14.85
N LYS A 169 -3.99 -5.40 -15.92
CA LYS A 169 -2.86 -6.32 -15.86
C LYS A 169 -1.49 -5.66 -15.98
N VAL A 170 -1.43 -4.37 -16.27
CA VAL A 170 -0.18 -3.65 -16.50
C VAL A 170 0.06 -2.69 -15.34
N LEU A 171 1.21 -2.81 -14.69
CA LEU A 171 1.69 -1.82 -13.72
C LEU A 171 2.38 -0.67 -14.46
N SER A 172 1.78 0.53 -14.42
CA SER A 172 2.27 1.72 -15.12
C SER A 172 3.05 2.67 -14.22
N TYR A 173 3.83 3.56 -14.83
CA TYR A 173 4.56 4.61 -14.12
C TYR A 173 3.63 5.52 -13.30
N ALA A 174 2.51 5.94 -13.89
CA ALA A 174 1.52 6.79 -13.23
C ALA A 174 0.95 6.14 -11.95
N GLN A 175 0.74 4.82 -11.95
CA GLN A 175 0.31 4.08 -10.76
C GLN A 175 1.35 4.10 -9.64
N ILE A 176 2.64 3.93 -10.01
CA ILE A 176 3.76 3.96 -9.05
C ILE A 176 3.89 5.33 -8.41
N VAL A 177 3.90 6.38 -9.23
CA VAL A 177 4.02 7.75 -8.76
C VAL A 177 2.81 8.18 -7.92
N THR A 178 1.61 7.71 -8.26
CA THR A 178 0.41 7.97 -7.45
C THR A 178 0.57 7.42 -6.03
N ILE A 179 1.07 6.18 -5.89
CA ILE A 179 1.35 5.60 -4.57
C ILE A 179 2.45 6.36 -3.84
N GLU A 180 3.54 6.70 -4.52
CA GLU A 180 4.66 7.47 -3.95
C GLU A 180 4.16 8.81 -3.36
N GLN A 181 3.33 9.55 -4.10
CA GLN A 181 2.79 10.83 -3.66
C GLN A 181 1.76 10.68 -2.53
N LEU A 182 0.83 9.71 -2.62
CA LEU A 182 -0.14 9.46 -1.55
C LEU A 182 0.54 9.00 -0.26
N PHE A 183 1.59 8.17 -0.37
CA PHE A 183 2.33 7.67 0.79
C PHE A 183 3.12 8.78 1.47
N GLY A 184 3.76 9.65 0.67
CA GLY A 184 4.42 10.87 1.15
C GLY A 184 3.46 11.80 1.87
N ALA A 185 2.23 11.95 1.34
CA ALA A 185 1.15 12.72 1.93
C ALA A 185 0.40 12.03 3.09
N GLN A 186 0.80 10.79 3.45
CA GLN A 186 0.18 9.99 4.52
C GLN A 186 -1.30 9.65 4.28
N ARG A 187 -1.74 9.64 3.03
CA ARG A 187 -3.11 9.27 2.61
C ARG A 187 -3.25 7.75 2.48
N PHE A 188 -2.98 7.02 3.56
CA PHE A 188 -2.91 5.55 3.53
C PHE A 188 -4.25 4.88 3.19
N SER A 189 -5.37 5.46 3.65
CA SER A 189 -6.71 4.97 3.31
C SER A 189 -7.00 5.10 1.80
N ASP A 190 -6.61 6.22 1.19
CA ASP A 190 -6.76 6.44 -0.25
C ASP A 190 -5.98 5.39 -1.05
N ILE A 191 -4.77 5.03 -0.61
CA ILE A 191 -3.97 3.95 -1.21
C ILE A 191 -4.71 2.61 -1.14
N ALA A 192 -5.34 2.33 0.00
CA ALA A 192 -6.06 1.08 0.20
C ALA A 192 -7.38 0.99 -0.59
N GLU A 193 -8.03 2.12 -0.86
CA GLU A 193 -9.17 2.20 -1.78
C GLU A 193 -8.74 1.98 -3.23
N LEU A 194 -7.58 2.49 -3.60
CA LEU A 194 -7.04 2.31 -4.95
C LEU A 194 -6.68 0.86 -5.24
N TYR A 195 -6.37 0.03 -4.24
CA TYR A 195 -5.94 -1.33 -4.50
C TYR A 195 -6.56 -2.35 -3.55
N ASP A 196 -7.33 -3.26 -4.15
CA ASP A 196 -7.77 -4.49 -3.51
C ASP A 196 -6.66 -5.53 -3.64
N VAL A 197 -6.14 -6.04 -2.52
CA VAL A 197 -5.02 -6.99 -2.49
C VAL A 197 -5.32 -8.26 -3.28
N ASN A 198 -6.58 -8.71 -3.31
CA ASN A 198 -7.00 -9.86 -4.10
C ASN A 198 -6.95 -9.60 -5.63
N LYS A 199 -6.81 -8.34 -6.04
CA LYS A 199 -6.71 -7.92 -7.44
C LYS A 199 -5.30 -7.44 -7.81
N ILE A 200 -4.39 -7.27 -6.85
CA ILE A 200 -3.01 -6.84 -7.11
C ILE A 200 -2.18 -7.95 -7.76
N GLU A 201 -2.53 -9.21 -7.52
CA GLU A 201 -1.94 -10.36 -8.24
C GLU A 201 -2.26 -10.36 -9.74
N GLN A 202 -3.10 -9.44 -10.23
CA GLN A 202 -3.47 -9.32 -11.64
C GLN A 202 -2.39 -8.65 -12.49
N PHE A 203 -1.39 -7.99 -11.88
CA PHE A 203 -0.28 -7.41 -12.64
C PHE A 203 0.59 -8.53 -13.24
N THR A 204 0.33 -8.85 -14.50
CA THR A 204 1.13 -9.81 -15.27
C THR A 204 2.24 -9.12 -16.06
N GLU A 205 2.16 -7.81 -16.23
CA GLU A 205 3.06 -7.01 -17.06
C GLU A 205 3.45 -5.72 -16.35
N ILE A 206 4.65 -5.23 -16.64
CA ILE A 206 5.16 -3.93 -16.21
C ILE A 206 5.34 -3.10 -17.48
N ASP A 207 4.89 -1.85 -17.46
CA ASP A 207 5.15 -0.92 -18.55
C ASP A 207 6.68 -0.77 -18.76
N PRO A 208 7.22 -1.10 -19.96
CA PRO A 208 8.66 -1.09 -20.21
C PRO A 208 9.27 0.32 -20.15
N THR A 209 8.45 1.37 -20.25
CA THR A 209 8.93 2.75 -20.19
C THR A 209 9.26 3.14 -18.74
N SER A 210 10.52 3.48 -18.48
CA SER A 210 11.02 4.14 -17.25
C SER A 210 10.98 3.35 -15.92
N LEU A 211 10.47 2.12 -15.85
CA LEU A 211 10.34 1.42 -14.56
C LEU A 211 11.55 0.55 -14.20
N GLN A 212 12.47 1.16 -13.45
CA GLN A 212 13.52 0.41 -12.76
C GLN A 212 12.91 -0.58 -11.75
N LYS A 213 13.52 -1.76 -11.62
CA LYS A 213 13.14 -2.77 -10.61
C LYS A 213 13.01 -2.19 -9.20
N SER A 214 13.84 -1.21 -8.85
CA SER A 214 13.81 -0.46 -7.58
C SER A 214 12.48 0.26 -7.35
N LYS A 215 11.89 0.88 -8.38
CA LYS A 215 10.61 1.60 -8.28
C LYS A 215 9.43 0.67 -8.08
N ILE A 216 9.46 -0.51 -8.70
CA ILE A 216 8.44 -1.56 -8.47
C ILE A 216 8.53 -2.08 -7.04
N PHE A 217 9.75 -2.31 -6.54
CA PHE A 217 9.94 -2.68 -5.14
C PHE A 217 9.36 -1.60 -4.21
N SER A 218 9.71 -0.32 -4.44
CA SER A 218 9.21 0.80 -3.63
C SER A 218 7.68 0.87 -3.65
N PHE A 219 7.05 0.68 -4.81
CA PHE A 219 5.58 0.65 -4.93
C PHE A 219 4.95 -0.40 -4.02
N TYR A 220 5.39 -1.67 -4.10
CA TYR A 220 4.87 -2.73 -3.24
C TYR A 220 5.17 -2.45 -1.76
N PHE A 221 6.35 -1.91 -1.46
CA PHE A 221 6.76 -1.66 -0.09
C PHE A 221 6.02 -0.46 0.55
N ASP A 222 5.72 0.59 -0.20
CA ASP A 222 4.85 1.70 0.22
C ASP A 222 3.41 1.23 0.43
N LEU A 223 2.89 0.39 -0.48
CA LEU A 223 1.57 -0.21 -0.37
C LEU A 223 1.45 -1.08 0.89
N ILE A 224 2.43 -1.96 1.14
CA ILE A 224 2.53 -2.80 2.34
C ILE A 224 2.48 -1.96 3.62
N ARG A 225 3.28 -0.90 3.69
CA ARG A 225 3.35 -0.01 4.86
C ARG A 225 2.04 0.76 5.04
N SER A 226 1.41 1.18 3.95
CA SER A 226 0.09 1.82 3.98
C SER A 226 -0.96 0.91 4.59
N MET A 227 -1.00 -0.36 4.16
CA MET A 227 -1.94 -1.36 4.71
C MET A 227 -1.72 -1.60 6.21
N ILE A 228 -0.46 -1.62 6.67
CA ILE A 228 -0.15 -1.74 8.10
C ILE A 228 -0.68 -0.51 8.86
N ASN A 229 -0.40 0.69 8.38
CA ASN A 229 -0.80 1.94 9.05
C ASN A 229 -2.32 2.08 9.22
N ILE A 230 -3.13 1.40 8.39
CA ILE A 230 -4.60 1.39 8.51
C ILE A 230 -5.17 0.11 9.14
N GLY A 231 -4.33 -0.75 9.73
CA GLY A 231 -4.78 -1.95 10.43
C GLY A 231 -5.09 -3.16 9.53
N ARG A 232 -4.85 -3.09 8.22
CA ARG A 232 -5.06 -4.18 7.26
C ARG A 232 -3.86 -5.13 7.21
N TYR A 233 -3.55 -5.75 8.35
CA TYR A 233 -2.32 -6.55 8.52
C TYR A 233 -2.27 -7.82 7.65
N GLN A 234 -3.40 -8.51 7.49
CA GLN A 234 -3.49 -9.72 6.64
C GLN A 234 -3.26 -9.39 5.16
N ASP A 235 -3.84 -8.30 4.68
CA ASP A 235 -3.65 -7.81 3.31
C ASP A 235 -2.20 -7.41 3.06
N SER A 236 -1.58 -6.72 4.04
CA SER A 236 -0.15 -6.43 4.00
C SER A 236 0.70 -7.71 3.96
N TYR A 237 0.32 -8.76 4.70
CA TYR A 237 1.04 -10.03 4.70
C TYR A 237 0.99 -10.72 3.33
N GLN A 238 -0.17 -10.70 2.66
CA GLN A 238 -0.30 -11.21 1.29
C GLN A 238 0.59 -10.43 0.32
N LEU A 239 0.64 -9.10 0.43
CA LEU A 239 1.51 -8.27 -0.40
C LEU A 239 2.99 -8.55 -0.19
N PHE A 240 3.41 -8.86 1.05
CA PHE A 240 4.76 -9.34 1.30
C PHE A 240 5.06 -10.63 0.54
N GLN A 241 4.11 -11.57 0.44
CA GLN A 241 4.32 -12.80 -0.32
C GLN A 241 4.52 -12.54 -1.82
N ILE A 242 3.88 -11.49 -2.36
CA ILE A 242 4.12 -11.04 -3.73
C ILE A 242 5.52 -10.43 -3.85
N LEU A 243 5.85 -9.48 -2.96
CA LEU A 243 7.12 -8.76 -2.97
C LEU A 243 8.34 -9.68 -2.87
N PHE A 244 8.31 -10.70 -2.01
CA PHE A 244 9.39 -11.68 -1.87
C PHE A 244 9.55 -12.62 -3.08
N LYS A 245 8.53 -12.74 -3.94
CA LYS A 245 8.58 -13.53 -5.18
C LYS A 245 9.08 -12.71 -6.37
N LEU A 246 9.15 -11.39 -6.27
CA LEU A 246 9.63 -10.56 -7.37
C LEU A 246 11.11 -10.86 -7.66
N PRO A 247 11.52 -10.96 -8.94
CA PRO A 247 12.91 -11.21 -9.35
C PRO A 247 13.75 -9.93 -9.26
N ILE A 248 13.77 -9.33 -8.07
CA ILE A 248 14.46 -8.09 -7.75
C ILE A 248 15.58 -8.42 -6.76
N THR A 249 16.82 -8.14 -7.16
CA THR A 249 17.96 -8.20 -6.25
C THR A 249 17.97 -6.92 -5.43
N ILE A 250 17.76 -7.04 -4.12
CA ILE A 250 17.89 -5.91 -3.19
C ILE A 250 19.37 -5.80 -2.83
N GLU A 251 20.11 -4.99 -3.60
CA GLU A 251 21.54 -4.76 -3.38
C GLU A 251 21.81 -3.86 -2.17
N ASN A 252 20.83 -3.02 -1.80
CA ASN A 252 20.93 -2.12 -0.67
C ASN A 252 20.61 -2.85 0.64
N LYS A 253 21.65 -3.10 1.45
CA LYS A 253 21.55 -3.75 2.76
C LYS A 253 20.53 -3.07 3.69
N THR A 254 20.53 -1.74 3.76
CA THR A 254 19.59 -0.97 4.60
C THR A 254 18.14 -1.13 4.13
N LEU A 255 17.91 -1.21 2.82
CA LEU A 255 16.57 -1.45 2.27
C LEU A 255 16.05 -2.84 2.64
N MET A 256 16.93 -3.84 2.58
CA MET A 256 16.60 -5.22 3.00
C MET A 256 16.32 -5.31 4.50
N GLU A 257 17.13 -4.65 5.32
CA GLU A 257 16.93 -4.55 6.77
C GLU A 257 15.56 -3.93 7.10
N ASN A 258 15.20 -2.83 6.43
CA ASN A 258 13.92 -2.16 6.58
C ASN A 258 12.75 -3.08 6.17
N LEU A 259 12.86 -3.75 5.02
CA LEU A 259 11.85 -4.70 4.53
C LEU A 259 11.59 -5.80 5.57
N MET A 260 12.66 -6.46 6.02
CA MET A 260 12.56 -7.56 6.98
C MET A 260 12.05 -7.10 8.34
N THR A 261 12.35 -5.87 8.74
CA THR A 261 11.82 -5.29 9.98
C THR A 261 10.32 -5.09 9.90
N VAL A 262 9.83 -4.44 8.84
CA VAL A 262 8.39 -4.22 8.64
C VAL A 262 7.66 -5.56 8.49
N TYR A 263 8.26 -6.54 7.82
CA TYR A 263 7.72 -7.89 7.70
C TYR A 263 7.59 -8.57 9.06
N SER A 264 8.61 -8.47 9.90
CA SER A 264 8.60 -9.06 11.26
C SER A 264 7.55 -8.41 12.15
N ILE A 265 7.39 -7.09 12.06
CA ILE A 265 6.32 -6.36 12.75
C ILE A 265 4.95 -6.85 12.27
N ASN A 266 4.75 -6.98 10.96
CA ASN A 266 3.50 -7.51 10.42
C ASN A 266 3.20 -8.92 10.96
N LEU A 267 4.19 -9.83 10.95
CA LEU A 267 4.03 -11.19 11.51
C LEU A 267 3.55 -11.18 12.97
N ILE A 268 4.01 -10.22 13.78
CA ILE A 268 3.52 -10.02 15.15
C ILE A 268 2.06 -9.58 15.15
N LEU A 269 1.72 -8.57 14.35
CA LEU A 269 0.38 -7.98 14.28
C LEU A 269 -0.69 -8.97 13.79
N ILE A 270 -0.35 -9.90 12.89
CA ILE A 270 -1.26 -10.98 12.46
C ILE A 270 -1.31 -12.17 13.44
N GLY A 271 -0.58 -12.13 14.56
CA GLY A 271 -0.54 -13.21 15.55
C GLY A 271 0.16 -14.49 15.05
N ASN A 272 0.94 -14.40 13.97
CA ASN A 272 1.56 -15.55 13.31
C ASN A 272 2.99 -15.84 13.81
N THR A 273 3.35 -15.33 15.00
CA THR A 273 4.69 -15.46 15.60
C THR A 273 5.06 -16.90 15.96
N GLN A 274 4.07 -17.79 16.07
CA GLN A 274 4.26 -19.20 16.41
C GLN A 274 4.67 -20.08 15.21
N LYS A 275 4.51 -19.61 13.96
CA LYS A 275 5.06 -20.33 12.80
C LYS A 275 6.58 -20.13 12.78
N ARG A 276 7.29 -20.91 13.59
CA ARG A 276 8.77 -21.07 13.62
C ARG A 276 9.38 -21.50 12.27
N ARG A 277 8.61 -21.49 11.17
CA ARG A 277 8.98 -21.92 9.82
C ARG A 277 8.50 -20.95 8.74
N ASP A 278 8.39 -19.65 9.06
CA ASP A 278 8.17 -18.67 8.00
C ASP A 278 9.38 -18.67 7.06
N THR A 279 9.17 -19.11 5.82
CA THR A 279 10.23 -19.36 4.84
C THR A 279 11.00 -18.09 4.49
N ASN A 280 10.33 -16.92 4.53
CA ASN A 280 10.97 -15.64 4.23
C ASN A 280 11.88 -15.21 5.39
N ILE A 281 11.47 -15.41 6.65
CA ILE A 281 12.36 -15.19 7.81
C ILE A 281 13.56 -16.13 7.76
N MET A 282 13.39 -17.41 7.40
CA MET A 282 14.52 -18.33 7.29
C MET A 282 15.49 -17.96 6.16
N LYS A 283 14.96 -17.54 5.01
CA LYS A 283 15.75 -17.20 3.83
C LYS A 283 16.48 -15.85 3.97
N PHE A 284 15.83 -14.88 4.61
CA PHE A 284 16.27 -13.49 4.62
C PHE A 284 16.57 -12.95 6.03
N GLY A 285 16.36 -13.75 7.08
CA GLY A 285 16.54 -13.32 8.47
C GLY A 285 17.98 -13.00 8.85
N ALA A 286 18.97 -13.53 8.11
CA ALA A 286 20.36 -13.13 8.26
C ALA A 286 20.61 -11.64 7.90
N SER A 287 19.68 -11.04 7.13
CA SER A 287 19.71 -9.62 6.78
C SER A 287 19.04 -8.72 7.81
N LEU A 288 18.51 -9.26 8.92
CA LEU A 288 17.99 -8.44 10.02
C LEU A 288 19.15 -7.95 10.90
N GLU A 289 19.15 -6.66 11.24
CA GLU A 289 20.00 -6.19 12.32
C GLU A 289 19.62 -6.87 13.64
N ALA A 290 20.63 -7.17 14.46
CA ALA A 290 20.46 -7.86 15.75
C ALA A 290 19.40 -7.19 16.64
N ARG A 291 19.25 -5.85 16.59
CA ARG A 291 18.23 -5.12 17.36
C ARG A 291 16.79 -5.53 17.01
N TYR A 292 16.48 -5.78 15.74
CA TYR A 292 15.13 -6.15 15.31
C TYR A 292 14.80 -7.61 15.59
N LEU A 293 15.80 -8.49 15.48
CA LEU A 293 15.71 -9.85 16.00
C LEU A 293 15.44 -9.84 17.51
N THR A 294 16.07 -8.92 18.23
CA THR A 294 15.87 -8.79 19.68
C THR A 294 14.45 -8.27 20.01
N ILE A 295 13.92 -7.34 19.22
CA ILE A 295 12.51 -6.90 19.33
C ILE A 295 11.57 -8.08 19.10
N PHE A 296 11.77 -8.84 18.02
CA PHE A 296 10.95 -10.02 17.74
C PHE A 296 11.07 -11.11 18.82
N GLN A 297 12.29 -11.35 19.31
CA GLN A 297 12.54 -12.26 20.42
C GLN A 297 11.80 -11.81 21.68
N SER A 298 11.80 -10.52 22.01
CA SER A 298 11.07 -10.01 23.19
C SER A 298 9.56 -10.24 23.09
N PHE A 299 8.99 -10.19 21.89
CA PHE A 299 7.61 -10.59 21.63
C PHE A 299 7.39 -12.09 21.83
N GLN A 300 8.29 -12.94 21.33
CA GLN A 300 8.18 -14.39 21.49
C GLN A 300 8.34 -14.84 22.95
N THR A 301 9.20 -14.16 23.73
CA THR A 301 9.43 -14.46 25.15
C THR A 301 8.49 -13.70 26.08
N LEU A 302 7.58 -12.88 25.56
CA LEU A 302 6.68 -12.00 26.32
C LEU A 302 7.43 -11.07 27.30
N ASP A 303 8.66 -10.67 26.95
CA ASP A 303 9.52 -9.80 27.74
C ASP A 303 9.25 -8.33 27.42
N PHE A 304 8.21 -7.79 28.08
CA PHE A 304 7.76 -6.41 27.87
C PHE A 304 8.84 -5.37 28.19
N THR A 305 9.59 -5.55 29.27
CA THR A 305 10.64 -4.61 29.68
C THR A 305 11.73 -4.51 28.62
N LYS A 306 12.16 -5.66 28.08
CA LYS A 306 13.15 -5.71 27.00
C LYS A 306 12.60 -5.08 25.73
N PHE A 307 11.34 -5.36 25.37
CA PHE A 307 10.68 -4.72 24.23
C PHE A 307 10.65 -3.19 24.38
N LEU A 308 10.14 -2.70 25.52
CA LEU A 308 10.02 -1.28 25.81
C LEU A 308 11.38 -0.58 25.69
N ARG A 309 12.45 -1.12 26.30
CA ARG A 309 13.80 -0.54 26.20
C ARG A 309 14.34 -0.47 24.78
N LEU A 310 14.11 -1.50 23.96
CA LEU A 310 14.61 -1.56 22.58
C LEU A 310 13.88 -0.58 21.67
N VAL A 311 12.61 -0.31 21.95
CA VAL A 311 11.75 0.53 21.13
C VAL A 311 11.73 1.98 21.64
N TYR A 312 12.00 2.21 22.93
CA TYR A 312 12.03 3.53 23.57
C TYR A 312 12.86 4.55 22.78
N SER A 313 14.16 4.28 22.54
CA SER A 313 15.04 5.24 21.87
C SER A 313 14.67 5.51 20.40
N PRO A 314 14.41 4.48 19.56
CA PRO A 314 13.94 4.69 18.19
C PRO A 314 12.56 5.35 18.11
N TYR A 315 11.62 5.00 18.98
CA TYR A 315 10.29 5.58 19.05
C TYR A 315 10.34 7.06 19.47
N HIS A 316 11.02 7.37 20.57
CA HIS A 316 11.19 8.73 21.05
C HIS A 316 11.87 9.61 19.98
N LYS A 317 12.90 9.08 19.28
CA LYS A 317 13.51 9.77 18.14
C LYS A 317 12.52 10.01 17.00
N ALA A 318 11.72 9.01 16.62
CA ALA A 318 10.71 9.12 15.57
C ALA A 318 9.67 10.21 15.90
N VAL A 319 9.10 10.16 17.11
CA VAL A 319 8.12 11.13 17.61
C VAL A 319 8.72 12.55 17.68
N SER A 320 9.88 12.71 18.34
CA SER A 320 10.53 14.03 18.52
C SER A 320 11.01 14.70 17.23
N THR A 321 11.35 13.93 16.20
CA THR A 321 11.79 14.47 14.90
C THR A 321 10.67 14.50 13.87
N ASN A 322 9.45 14.08 14.25
CA ASN A 322 8.33 13.86 13.34
C ASN A 322 8.71 12.97 12.13
N THR A 323 9.66 12.05 12.33
CA THR A 323 10.13 11.11 11.31
C THR A 323 9.53 9.73 11.56
N LYS A 324 9.20 9.00 10.49
CA LYS A 324 8.62 7.67 10.61
C LYS A 324 9.67 6.66 11.05
N PHE A 325 9.31 5.75 11.96
CA PHE A 325 10.11 4.56 12.20
C PHE A 325 9.95 3.61 11.03
N ILE A 326 10.92 3.60 10.11
CA ILE A 326 10.94 2.67 8.95
C ILE A 326 9.68 2.85 8.06
N GLY A 327 9.11 4.06 8.05
CA GLY A 327 7.89 4.36 7.29
C GLY A 327 6.57 3.92 7.93
N LEU A 328 6.58 3.40 9.16
CA LEU A 328 5.38 3.08 9.93
C LEU A 328 4.95 4.25 10.82
N ASP A 329 3.64 4.37 11.02
CA ASP A 329 3.04 5.33 11.94
C ASP A 329 3.41 5.01 13.41
N PRO A 330 3.75 6.01 14.24
CA PRO A 330 4.06 5.80 15.65
C PRO A 330 2.97 5.03 16.43
N SER A 331 1.69 5.15 16.06
CA SER A 331 0.59 4.40 16.68
C SER A 331 0.72 2.88 16.56
N ILE A 332 1.44 2.37 15.56
CA ILE A 332 1.72 0.92 15.43
C ILE A 332 2.49 0.40 16.65
N PHE A 333 3.31 1.23 17.29
CA PHE A 333 3.99 0.84 18.51
C PHE A 333 3.05 0.67 19.70
N ILE A 334 2.02 1.49 19.80
CA ILE A 334 0.97 1.36 20.83
C ILE A 334 0.22 0.04 20.62
N VAL A 335 -0.10 -0.30 19.37
CA VAL A 335 -0.74 -1.57 19.03
C VAL A 335 0.16 -2.76 19.39
N LEU A 336 1.46 -2.66 19.09
CA LEU A 336 2.46 -3.67 19.44
C LEU A 336 2.56 -3.85 20.97
N MET A 337 2.66 -2.78 21.75
CA MET A 337 2.68 -2.85 23.22
C MET A 337 1.38 -3.43 23.78
N SER A 338 0.23 -3.03 23.23
CA SER A 338 -1.08 -3.58 23.61
C SER A 338 -1.15 -5.07 23.33
N THR A 339 -0.63 -5.51 22.18
CA THR A 339 -0.58 -6.93 21.80
C THR A 339 0.29 -7.73 22.78
N LEU A 340 1.46 -7.18 23.15
CA LEU A 340 2.36 -7.80 24.12
C LEU A 340 1.76 -7.86 25.53
N ARG A 341 1.13 -6.77 25.96
CA ARG A 341 0.37 -6.68 27.22
C ARG A 341 -0.70 -7.76 27.26
N LEU A 342 -1.55 -7.85 26.25
CA LEU A 342 -2.61 -8.85 26.18
C LEU A 342 -2.06 -10.27 26.22
N ALA A 343 -1.01 -10.57 25.46
CA ALA A 343 -0.42 -11.90 25.42
C ALA A 343 0.17 -12.31 26.79
N LYS A 344 0.83 -11.37 27.49
CA LYS A 344 1.36 -11.58 28.83
C LYS A 344 0.24 -11.79 29.86
N LEU A 345 -0.75 -10.89 29.89
CA LEU A 345 -1.87 -10.99 30.82
C LEU A 345 -2.67 -12.27 30.60
N LYS A 346 -2.95 -12.65 29.34
CA LYS A 346 -3.61 -13.90 28.99
C LYS A 346 -2.85 -15.12 29.51
N GLY A 347 -1.52 -15.12 29.39
CA GLY A 347 -0.67 -16.21 29.89
C GLY A 347 -0.73 -16.36 31.41
N ILE A 348 -0.79 -15.24 32.14
CA ILE A 348 -0.93 -15.23 33.61
C ILE A 348 -2.32 -15.73 33.99
N ILE A 349 -3.38 -15.14 33.43
CA ILE A 349 -4.77 -15.52 33.74
C ILE A 349 -4.99 -17.02 33.48
N ALA A 350 -4.51 -17.54 32.35
CA ALA A 350 -4.66 -18.95 31.98
C ALA A 350 -3.92 -19.93 32.91
N ALA A 351 -2.95 -19.47 33.70
CA ALA A 351 -2.23 -20.31 34.67
C ALA A 351 -3.05 -20.61 35.94
N PHE A 352 -4.18 -19.91 36.13
CA PHE A 352 -5.02 -20.02 37.31
C PHE A 352 -6.46 -20.32 36.90
N SER A 353 -7.19 -21.04 37.76
CA SER A 353 -8.61 -21.31 37.54
C SER A 353 -9.51 -20.11 37.86
N ARG A 354 -9.05 -19.21 38.75
CA ARG A 354 -9.72 -17.96 39.13
C ARG A 354 -8.66 -16.92 39.48
N VAL A 355 -8.83 -15.68 39.03
CA VAL A 355 -7.93 -14.58 39.36
C VAL A 355 -8.72 -13.30 39.59
N ARG A 356 -8.26 -12.48 40.55
CA ARG A 356 -8.83 -11.15 40.79
C ARG A 356 -8.15 -10.09 39.94
N LEU A 357 -8.91 -9.06 39.58
CA LEU A 357 -8.41 -7.88 38.88
C LEU A 357 -7.25 -7.21 39.61
N SER A 358 -7.33 -7.08 40.95
CA SER A 358 -6.24 -6.51 41.76
C SER A 358 -4.91 -7.22 41.52
N ASP A 359 -4.95 -8.56 41.49
CA ASP A 359 -3.76 -9.39 41.35
C ASP A 359 -3.19 -9.26 39.93
N ILE A 360 -4.05 -9.22 38.91
CA ILE A 360 -3.61 -9.03 37.51
C ILE A 360 -3.02 -7.64 37.28
N THR A 361 -3.59 -6.60 37.89
CA THR A 361 -3.12 -5.21 37.76
C THR A 361 -1.67 -5.07 38.25
N GLU A 362 -1.27 -5.79 39.30
CA GLU A 362 0.12 -5.80 39.79
C GLU A 362 1.11 -6.38 38.78
N PHE A 363 0.66 -7.30 37.91
CA PHE A 363 1.48 -7.89 36.85
C PHE A 363 1.32 -7.20 35.49
N ASP A 364 0.50 -6.16 35.41
CA ASP A 364 0.26 -5.44 34.18
C ASP A 364 1.55 -4.70 33.76
N PRO A 365 2.13 -5.03 32.59
CA PRO A 365 3.35 -4.38 32.13
C PRO A 365 3.22 -2.86 31.99
N ILE A 366 2.02 -2.34 31.72
CA ILE A 366 1.77 -0.89 31.61
C ILE A 366 1.82 -0.23 32.98
N VAL A 367 1.23 -0.84 34.00
CA VAL A 367 1.22 -0.32 35.37
C VAL A 367 2.63 -0.39 35.98
N THR A 368 3.31 -1.52 35.78
CA THR A 368 4.68 -1.73 36.31
C THR A 368 5.76 -0.85 35.67
N HIS A 369 5.48 -0.24 34.50
CA HIS A 369 6.39 0.65 33.79
C HIS A 369 5.77 2.04 33.55
N ALA A 370 4.85 2.46 34.42
CA ALA A 370 4.10 3.71 34.29
C ALA A 370 5.00 4.93 34.06
N ASP A 371 6.13 5.02 34.78
CA ASP A 371 7.07 6.15 34.65
C ASP A 371 7.60 6.30 33.21
N VAL A 372 8.05 5.20 32.59
CA VAL A 372 8.59 5.21 31.23
C VAL A 372 7.49 5.47 30.19
N ILE A 373 6.29 4.97 30.44
CA ILE A 373 5.14 5.16 29.55
C ILE A 373 4.67 6.62 29.58
N HIS A 374 4.68 7.23 30.76
CA HIS A 374 4.38 8.65 30.95
C HIS A 374 5.44 9.54 30.28
N GLU A 375 6.73 9.20 30.34
CA GLU A 375 7.78 9.91 29.62
C GLU A 375 7.60 9.89 28.09
N LEU A 376 6.95 8.84 27.56
CA LEU A 376 6.66 8.70 26.13
C LEU A 376 5.37 9.40 25.69
N ASP A 377 4.64 10.04 26.61
CA ASP A 377 3.33 10.66 26.37
C ASP A 377 2.33 9.70 25.70
N LEU A 378 2.33 8.44 26.18
CA LEU A 378 1.50 7.37 25.66
C LEU A 378 0.33 7.08 26.59
N GLU A 379 -0.88 7.16 26.05
CA GLU A 379 -2.11 6.81 26.77
C GLU A 379 -2.48 5.33 26.55
N PHE A 380 -2.70 4.61 27.64
CA PHE A 380 -3.23 3.25 27.63
C PHE A 380 -4.45 3.15 28.55
N PRO A 381 -5.48 2.38 28.16
CA PRO A 381 -6.58 2.07 29.08
C PRO A 381 -6.06 1.33 30.32
N ASP A 382 -6.71 1.54 31.46
CA ASP A 382 -6.46 0.77 32.68
C ASP A 382 -6.69 -0.74 32.45
N THR A 383 -6.22 -1.56 33.39
CA THR A 383 -6.24 -3.03 33.26
C THR A 383 -7.66 -3.58 33.09
N GLU A 384 -8.64 -3.03 33.79
CA GLU A 384 -10.04 -3.44 33.71
C GLU A 384 -10.66 -3.14 32.34
N THR A 385 -10.53 -1.90 31.90
CA THR A 385 -11.02 -1.43 30.60
C THR A 385 -10.36 -2.20 29.47
N PHE A 386 -9.04 -2.40 29.56
CA PHE A 386 -8.28 -3.14 28.56
C PHE A 386 -8.72 -4.60 28.44
N LEU A 387 -8.87 -5.31 29.57
CA LEU A 387 -9.33 -6.70 29.56
C LEU A 387 -10.78 -6.81 29.06
N SER A 388 -11.65 -5.89 29.47
CA SER A 388 -13.04 -5.83 29.01
C SER A 388 -13.16 -5.62 27.50
N GLN A 389 -12.36 -4.70 26.94
CA GLN A 389 -12.27 -4.48 25.49
C GLN A 389 -11.78 -5.72 24.73
N ASN A 390 -11.04 -6.62 25.39
CA ASN A 390 -10.55 -7.87 24.85
C ASN A 390 -11.44 -9.08 25.20
N GLY A 391 -12.66 -8.84 25.69
CA GLY A 391 -13.70 -9.85 25.86
C GLY A 391 -13.64 -10.64 27.17
N TYR A 392 -12.83 -10.21 28.15
CA TYR A 392 -12.90 -10.75 29.51
C TYR A 392 -14.05 -10.08 30.27
N LEU A 393 -14.73 -10.83 31.13
CA LEU A 393 -15.71 -10.25 32.05
C LEU A 393 -15.09 -10.11 33.43
N ILE A 394 -15.40 -8.99 34.08
CA ILE A 394 -14.97 -8.71 35.45
C ILE A 394 -16.24 -8.61 36.29
N SER A 395 -16.40 -9.52 37.23
CA SER A 395 -17.60 -9.56 38.08
C SER A 395 -17.52 -8.52 39.20
N GLY A 396 -18.65 -8.22 39.84
CA GLY A 396 -18.72 -7.17 40.87
C GLY A 396 -17.89 -7.43 42.13
N ASN A 397 -17.33 -8.64 42.30
CA ASN A 397 -16.37 -8.97 43.36
C ASN A 397 -14.90 -8.89 42.87
N GLY A 398 -14.66 -8.45 41.63
CA GLY A 398 -13.36 -8.30 40.99
C GLY A 398 -12.79 -9.57 40.36
N GLU A 399 -13.54 -10.67 40.26
CA GLU A 399 -13.07 -11.91 39.62
C GLU A 399 -13.12 -11.81 38.09
N ILE A 400 -12.03 -12.20 37.44
CA ILE A 400 -11.87 -12.21 35.98
C ILE A 400 -12.36 -13.55 35.43
N HIS A 401 -13.30 -13.48 34.49
CA HIS A 401 -13.78 -14.60 33.70
C HIS A 401 -13.21 -14.51 32.28
N THR A 402 -12.67 -15.62 31.80
CA THR A 402 -12.13 -15.71 30.43
C THR A 402 -13.23 -15.48 29.39
N PRO A 403 -12.90 -15.11 28.14
CA PRO A 403 -13.90 -14.93 27.09
C PRO A 403 -14.77 -16.17 26.82
N SER A 404 -14.24 -17.37 27.07
CA SER A 404 -14.98 -18.63 27.00
C SER A 404 -15.99 -18.78 28.13
N GLU A 405 -15.59 -18.47 29.36
CA GLU A 405 -16.47 -18.51 30.53
C GLU A 405 -17.52 -17.40 30.46
N ALA A 406 -17.12 -16.22 30.01
CA ALA A 406 -18.02 -15.10 29.76
C ALA A 406 -19.14 -15.44 28.77
N LYS A 407 -18.82 -16.18 27.70
CA LYS A 407 -19.83 -16.70 26.76
C LYS A 407 -20.69 -17.77 27.39
N ALA A 408 -20.12 -18.65 28.20
CA ALA A 408 -20.87 -19.68 28.92
C ALA A 408 -21.83 -19.06 29.95
N ASP A 409 -21.38 -18.07 30.72
CA ASP A 409 -22.17 -17.35 31.74
C ASP A 409 -23.23 -16.46 31.10
N CYS A 410 -22.94 -15.79 29.97
CA CYS A 410 -23.94 -15.03 29.23
C CYS A 410 -25.02 -15.97 28.65
N ASN A 411 -24.64 -17.11 28.08
CA ASN A 411 -25.58 -18.13 27.64
C ASN A 411 -26.36 -18.76 28.81
N HIS A 412 -25.69 -18.97 29.96
CA HIS A 412 -26.31 -19.54 31.14
C HIS A 412 -27.29 -18.57 31.78
N GLN A 413 -26.97 -17.27 31.86
CA GLN A 413 -27.86 -16.19 32.31
C GLN A 413 -29.01 -15.95 31.33
N LEU A 414 -28.79 -16.07 30.01
CA LEU A 414 -29.87 -16.08 29.03
C LEU A 414 -30.81 -17.29 29.24
N LEU A 415 -30.27 -18.47 29.55
CA LEU A 415 -31.05 -19.67 29.85
C LEU A 415 -31.81 -19.58 31.19
N THR A 416 -31.24 -18.94 32.23
CA THR A 416 -31.97 -18.69 33.50
C THR A 416 -32.98 -17.55 33.38
N ASN A 417 -32.71 -16.52 32.57
CA ASN A 417 -33.65 -15.43 32.34
C ASN A 417 -34.75 -15.79 31.33
N LEU A 418 -34.56 -16.80 30.47
CA LEU A 418 -35.63 -17.35 29.61
C LEU A 418 -36.70 -18.15 30.38
N GLN A 419 -36.49 -18.44 31.68
CA GLN A 419 -37.53 -18.98 32.57
C GLN A 419 -38.34 -17.90 33.28
N LEU A 420 -37.96 -16.61 33.18
CA LEU A 420 -38.68 -15.49 33.77
C LEU A 420 -38.79 -14.34 32.75
N VAL A 421 -39.99 -14.26 32.17
CA VAL A 421 -40.62 -13.06 31.56
C VAL A 421 -40.43 -12.88 30.04
N ASN A 422 -41.53 -13.18 29.35
CA ASN A 422 -42.03 -12.52 28.14
C ASN A 422 -41.79 -11.00 28.16
N CYS A 423 -40.88 -10.50 27.30
CA CYS A 423 -40.86 -9.12 26.84
C CYS A 423 -40.46 -9.04 25.35
N SER A 424 -41.50 -9.09 24.50
CA SER A 424 -41.71 -8.36 23.24
C SER A 424 -40.58 -8.21 22.19
N GLN A 425 -40.68 -9.06 21.16
CA GLN A 425 -40.78 -8.72 19.72
C GLN A 425 -39.62 -8.06 18.94
N ASN A 426 -38.45 -7.78 19.53
CA ASN A 426 -37.25 -7.43 18.73
C ASN A 426 -36.05 -8.35 18.94
N LEU A 427 -36.17 -9.36 19.82
CA LEU A 427 -35.11 -10.33 20.09
C LEU A 427 -35.11 -11.51 19.09
N ASP A 428 -36.27 -11.93 18.59
CA ASP A 428 -36.38 -13.11 17.71
C ASP A 428 -35.61 -12.94 16.39
N GLY A 429 -35.56 -11.72 15.84
CA GLY A 429 -34.79 -11.43 14.62
C GLY A 429 -33.27 -11.45 14.81
N LEU A 430 -32.77 -11.11 16.01
CA LEU A 430 -31.35 -11.12 16.34
C LEU A 430 -30.87 -12.49 16.82
N LEU A 431 -31.71 -13.24 17.55
CA LEU A 431 -31.47 -14.62 17.96
C LEU A 431 -31.42 -15.56 16.75
N ILE A 432 -32.35 -15.43 15.80
CA ILE A 432 -32.30 -16.21 14.56
C ILE A 432 -31.00 -15.90 13.80
N LYS A 433 -30.56 -14.64 13.73
CA LYS A 433 -29.32 -14.26 13.04
C LYS A 433 -28.06 -14.80 13.74
N ALA A 434 -28.03 -14.76 15.07
CA ALA A 434 -26.94 -15.29 15.88
C ALA A 434 -26.87 -16.82 15.82
N GLU A 435 -28.01 -17.52 15.95
CA GLU A 435 -28.09 -18.98 15.81
C GLU A 435 -27.72 -19.45 14.40
N THR A 436 -28.09 -18.67 13.36
CA THR A 436 -27.68 -18.97 11.98
C THR A 436 -26.17 -18.78 11.79
N MET A 437 -25.57 -17.76 12.40
CA MET A 437 -24.11 -17.54 12.36
C MET A 437 -23.34 -18.59 13.16
N VAL A 438 -23.84 -19.03 14.32
CA VAL A 438 -23.24 -20.11 15.11
C VAL A 438 -23.31 -21.43 14.36
N LYS A 439 -24.49 -21.80 13.83
CA LYS A 439 -24.63 -22.99 12.98
C LYS A 439 -23.77 -22.92 11.72
N HIS A 440 -23.60 -21.73 11.13
CA HIS A 440 -22.70 -21.54 9.98
C HIS A 440 -21.23 -21.76 10.36
N ASN A 441 -20.79 -21.26 11.51
CA ASN A 441 -19.42 -21.42 12.00
C ASN A 441 -19.13 -22.87 12.45
N GLU A 442 -20.10 -23.55 13.09
CA GLU A 442 -20.01 -24.96 13.42
C GLU A 442 -19.94 -25.83 12.16
N LEU A 443 -20.73 -25.52 11.13
CA LEU A 443 -20.68 -26.21 9.84
C LEU A 443 -19.36 -25.95 9.10
N GLN A 444 -18.77 -24.76 9.21
CA GLN A 444 -17.45 -24.47 8.67
C GLN A 444 -16.34 -25.22 9.42
N ALA A 445 -16.41 -25.29 10.75
CA ALA A 445 -15.46 -26.05 11.56
C ALA A 445 -15.50 -27.55 11.22
N LEU A 446 -16.70 -28.14 11.11
CA LEU A 446 -16.89 -29.53 10.68
C LEU A 446 -16.36 -29.80 9.26
N LYS A 447 -16.51 -28.85 8.33
CA LYS A 447 -15.94 -28.96 6.97
C LYS A 447 -14.41 -28.92 6.98
N ILE A 448 -13.81 -28.08 7.82
CA ILE A 448 -12.36 -27.99 7.98
C ILE A 448 -11.83 -29.30 8.59
N GLU A 449 -12.50 -29.83 9.60
CA GLU A 449 -12.14 -31.09 10.25
C GLU A 449 -12.26 -32.29 9.29
N GLN A 450 -13.31 -32.35 8.47
CA GLN A 450 -13.44 -33.34 7.40
C GLN A 450 -12.34 -33.21 6.34
N GLN A 451 -11.98 -31.99 5.93
CA GLN A 451 -10.88 -31.77 4.98
C GLN A 451 -9.52 -32.22 5.56
N GLN A 452 -9.27 -31.93 6.84
CA GLN A 452 -8.06 -32.39 7.53
C GLN A 452 -8.02 -33.92 7.61
N HIS A 453 -9.14 -34.56 7.94
CA HIS A 453 -9.24 -36.02 7.97
C HIS A 453 -9.01 -36.65 6.58
N GLN A 454 -9.55 -36.06 5.51
CA GLN A 454 -9.31 -36.51 4.14
C GLN A 454 -7.84 -36.34 3.73
N GLN A 455 -7.20 -35.21 4.07
CA GLN A 455 -5.77 -35.02 3.81
C GLN A 455 -4.90 -36.03 4.55
N GLN A 456 -5.26 -36.37 5.79
CA GLN A 456 -4.54 -37.37 6.58
C GLN A 456 -4.71 -38.78 5.98
N GLN A 457 -5.92 -39.16 5.57
CA GLN A 457 -6.16 -40.43 4.88
C GLN A 457 -5.39 -40.51 3.55
N HIS A 458 -5.35 -39.42 2.79
CA HIS A 458 -4.62 -39.36 1.53
C HIS A 458 -3.10 -39.48 1.71
N SER A 459 -2.57 -38.91 2.81
CA SER A 459 -1.17 -39.05 3.23
C SER A 459 -0.82 -40.50 3.60
N VAL A 460 -1.67 -41.17 4.37
CA VAL A 460 -1.46 -42.58 4.75
C VAL A 460 -1.51 -43.48 3.53
N LEU A 461 -2.45 -43.23 2.60
CA LEU A 461 -2.55 -43.99 1.35
C LEU A 461 -1.30 -43.82 0.46
N GLN A 462 -0.76 -42.59 0.36
CA GLN A 462 0.47 -42.34 -0.40
C GLN A 462 1.69 -43.04 0.21
N GLN A 463 1.81 -43.07 1.54
CA GLN A 463 2.88 -43.80 2.22
C GLN A 463 2.76 -45.31 1.95
N SER A 464 1.56 -45.88 2.04
CA SER A 464 1.32 -47.29 1.75
C SER A 464 1.68 -47.67 0.30
N ILE A 465 1.33 -46.81 -0.67
CA ILE A 465 1.69 -47.01 -2.08
C ILE A 465 3.21 -46.95 -2.29
N GLN A 466 3.91 -46.03 -1.61
CA GLN A 466 5.37 -45.97 -1.68
C GLN A 466 6.03 -47.22 -1.10
N GLU A 467 5.55 -47.72 0.04
CA GLU A 467 6.06 -48.95 0.64
C GLU A 467 5.84 -50.18 -0.26
N GLN A 468 4.67 -50.29 -0.91
CA GLN A 468 4.41 -51.36 -1.86
C GLN A 468 5.33 -51.30 -3.09
N LYS A 469 5.57 -50.11 -3.64
CA LYS A 469 6.52 -49.93 -4.75
C LYS A 469 7.94 -50.33 -4.35
N LEU A 470 8.37 -49.98 -3.14
CA LEU A 470 9.69 -50.34 -2.63
C LEU A 470 9.82 -51.86 -2.45
N ARG A 471 8.81 -52.52 -1.87
CA ARG A 471 8.79 -53.99 -1.75
C ARG A 471 8.83 -54.69 -3.10
N HIS A 472 8.09 -54.17 -4.10
CA HIS A 472 8.11 -54.74 -5.44
C HIS A 472 9.49 -54.58 -6.09
N GLN A 473 10.15 -53.43 -5.94
CA GLN A 473 11.51 -53.24 -6.45
C GLN A 473 12.53 -54.19 -5.79
N LEU A 474 12.42 -54.40 -4.48
CA LEU A 474 13.29 -55.34 -3.76
C LEU A 474 13.07 -56.79 -4.23
N LEU A 475 11.82 -57.21 -4.43
CA LEU A 475 11.50 -58.53 -4.96
C LEU A 475 12.03 -58.72 -6.39
N MET A 476 11.93 -57.70 -7.23
CA MET A 476 12.48 -57.75 -8.60
C MET A 476 14.01 -57.83 -8.61
N GLN A 477 14.69 -57.13 -7.70
CA GLN A 477 16.14 -57.25 -7.54
C GLN A 477 16.55 -58.65 -7.05
N GLN A 478 15.79 -59.21 -6.11
CA GLN A 478 16.04 -60.55 -5.59
C GLN A 478 15.83 -61.62 -6.68
N HIS A 479 14.77 -61.50 -7.47
CA HIS A 479 14.53 -62.40 -8.61
C HIS A 479 15.62 -62.28 -9.70
N GLN A 480 16.13 -61.08 -9.95
CA GLN A 480 17.27 -60.89 -10.85
C GLN A 480 18.59 -61.46 -10.31
N GLN A 481 18.76 -61.53 -8.99
CA GLN A 481 19.90 -62.21 -8.37
C GLN A 481 19.74 -63.73 -8.46
N ASP A 482 18.54 -64.25 -8.21
CA ASP A 482 18.26 -65.69 -8.29
C ASP A 482 18.36 -66.24 -9.72
N GLN A 483 18.12 -65.41 -10.75
CA GLN A 483 18.33 -65.79 -12.16
C GLN A 483 19.81 -65.74 -12.60
N ARG A 484 20.72 -65.20 -11.77
CA ARG A 484 22.16 -65.12 -12.05
C ARG A 484 22.98 -66.19 -11.33
N LEU A 485 22.35 -66.98 -10.46
CA LEU A 485 22.87 -68.20 -9.85
C LEU A 485 22.36 -69.40 -10.63
#